data_AF-A0A6J2VUA9-F1
#
_entry.id   AF-A0A6J2VUA9-F1
#
_cell.length_a   1.000
_cell.length_b   1.000
_cell.length_c   1.000
_cell.angle_alpha   90.00
_cell.angle_beta   90.00
_cell.angle_gamma   90.00
#
_symmetry.space_group_name_H-M   'P 1'
#
loop_
_entity.id
_entity.type
_entity.pdbx_description
1 polymer ?
#
loop_
_entity_poly.entity_id
_entity_poly.type
_entity_poly.pdbx_seq_one_letter_code
_entity_poly.pdbx_strand_id
1 'polypeptide(L)'
;MTGFYPPAVKVTWTKNNVNVTEGMTLGRYSSNSDGSFSLFSVLGFTPEEGDIYTCTVEHKALLWPLTRELDGYYAHRRVRCATWDMEKAELIDSSYFNKMEYLRYNSTMNKFTGYMEYGLALAEELNRDPAYLRAMYAVMERYCRYYGLKYYPHVNKRVQPEVQLKLIKQASGRHPAMLMCSAYDFYPKAIRLTWLKDGKEVTSDVTSSEEMADGDWYYQSHSHLEYMPKSGEKISCMVEHASFSKSMIYDWNPGLSGLEKGKIAVGACVLMLGMTAAVAGLIYHRKKYKGQWE
;
A
#
# COMPACT_ATOMS: atom_id res chain seq x y z
N MET A 1 -16.16 -13.59 -1.23
CA MET A 1 -14.84 -13.10 -1.71
C MET A 1 -14.79 -11.59 -1.50
N THR A 2 -13.66 -11.04 -1.07
CA THR A 2 -13.48 -9.60 -0.81
C THR A 2 -12.08 -9.17 -1.26
N GLY A 3 -11.88 -7.90 -1.58
CA GLY A 3 -10.57 -7.34 -1.89
C GLY A 3 -10.04 -7.65 -3.28
N PHE A 4 -10.89 -8.00 -4.26
CA PHE A 4 -10.43 -8.39 -5.61
C PHE A 4 -10.65 -7.27 -6.63
N TYR A 5 -9.75 -7.20 -7.62
CA TYR A 5 -9.85 -6.28 -8.76
C TYR A 5 -9.19 -6.90 -9.98
N PRO A 6 -9.81 -6.88 -11.18
CA PRO A 6 -11.04 -6.20 -11.61
C PRO A 6 -12.31 -6.96 -11.20
N PRO A 7 -13.52 -6.41 -11.48
CA PRO A 7 -14.80 -7.04 -11.11
C PRO A 7 -15.04 -8.42 -11.72
N ALA A 8 -14.50 -8.69 -12.92
CA ALA A 8 -14.76 -9.94 -13.62
C ALA A 8 -14.18 -11.13 -12.83
N VAL A 9 -15.08 -12.00 -12.35
CA VAL A 9 -14.75 -13.19 -11.57
C VAL A 9 -15.73 -14.30 -11.93
N LYS A 10 -15.25 -15.52 -12.01
CA LYS A 10 -16.06 -16.71 -12.25
C LYS A 10 -16.05 -17.58 -11.01
N VAL A 11 -17.24 -17.97 -10.56
CA VAL A 11 -17.44 -18.79 -9.36
C VAL A 11 -18.15 -20.06 -9.79
N THR A 12 -17.60 -21.21 -9.40
CA THR A 12 -18.14 -22.54 -9.68
C THR A 12 -18.31 -23.29 -8.38
N TRP A 13 -19.49 -23.83 -8.13
CA TRP A 13 -19.74 -24.76 -7.04
C TRP A 13 -19.71 -26.19 -7.56
N THR A 14 -19.16 -27.12 -6.79
CA THR A 14 -19.25 -28.55 -7.10
C THR A 14 -19.74 -29.34 -5.89
N LYS A 15 -20.48 -30.42 -6.16
CA LYS A 15 -20.81 -31.51 -5.23
C LYS A 15 -20.14 -32.76 -5.76
N ASN A 16 -19.24 -33.39 -5.00
CA ASN A 16 -18.49 -34.58 -5.40
C ASN A 16 -17.79 -34.43 -6.76
N ASN A 17 -17.14 -33.28 -6.97
CA ASN A 17 -16.47 -32.86 -8.21
C ASN A 17 -17.38 -32.65 -9.44
N VAL A 18 -18.71 -32.67 -9.26
CA VAL A 18 -19.68 -32.36 -10.32
C VAL A 18 -20.21 -30.95 -10.12
N ASN A 19 -20.22 -30.13 -11.18
CA ASN A 19 -20.73 -28.76 -11.12
C ASN A 19 -22.19 -28.74 -10.69
N VAL A 20 -22.52 -27.90 -9.70
CA VAL A 20 -23.89 -27.67 -9.23
C VAL A 20 -24.27 -26.21 -9.43
N THR A 21 -25.46 -25.99 -10.02
CA THR A 21 -26.03 -24.67 -10.25
C THR A 21 -27.37 -24.48 -9.54
N GLU A 22 -28.04 -25.58 -9.18
CA GLU A 22 -29.28 -25.54 -8.42
C GLU A 22 -29.03 -25.01 -7.00
N GLY A 23 -29.87 -24.09 -6.53
CA GLY A 23 -29.67 -23.43 -5.23
C GLY A 23 -28.52 -22.43 -5.17
N MET A 24 -27.75 -22.24 -6.26
CA MET A 24 -26.69 -21.23 -6.33
C MET A 24 -27.29 -19.84 -6.54
N THR A 25 -27.00 -18.93 -5.62
CA THR A 25 -27.28 -17.49 -5.75
C THR A 25 -25.97 -16.73 -5.85
N LEU A 26 -25.82 -15.92 -6.89
CA LEU A 26 -24.72 -14.96 -7.02
C LEU A 26 -25.22 -13.58 -6.57
N GLY A 27 -24.55 -13.02 -5.56
CA GLY A 27 -24.84 -11.69 -5.02
C GLY A 27 -24.46 -10.57 -5.99
N ARG A 28 -24.77 -9.34 -5.61
CA ARG A 28 -24.31 -8.15 -6.34
C ARG A 28 -22.88 -7.82 -5.95
N TYR A 29 -22.16 -7.21 -6.88
CA TYR A 29 -20.88 -6.58 -6.57
C TYR A 29 -21.08 -5.43 -5.60
N SER A 30 -20.31 -5.41 -4.52
CA SER A 30 -20.14 -4.25 -3.67
C SER A 30 -18.76 -3.66 -3.89
N SER A 31 -18.72 -2.35 -4.14
CA SER A 31 -17.47 -1.60 -4.19
C SER A 31 -17.02 -1.28 -2.77
N ASN A 32 -15.76 -1.57 -2.46
CA ASN A 32 -15.13 -1.24 -1.20
C ASN A 32 -14.51 0.17 -1.27
N SER A 33 -14.26 0.79 -0.12
CA SER A 33 -13.67 2.15 -0.04
C SER A 33 -12.25 2.25 -0.60
N ASP A 34 -11.54 1.12 -0.68
CA ASP A 34 -10.20 1.00 -1.26
C ASP A 34 -10.20 0.79 -2.78
N GLY A 35 -11.37 0.84 -3.44
CA GLY A 35 -11.52 0.62 -4.88
C GLY A 35 -11.56 -0.84 -5.32
N SER A 36 -11.43 -1.79 -4.40
CA SER A 36 -11.61 -3.22 -4.66
C SER A 36 -13.09 -3.61 -4.66
N PHE A 37 -13.38 -4.85 -5.09
CA PHE A 37 -14.73 -5.40 -5.14
C PHE A 37 -14.90 -6.54 -4.14
N SER A 38 -16.14 -6.69 -3.70
CA SER A 38 -16.63 -7.79 -2.90
C SER A 38 -17.82 -8.45 -3.61
N LEU A 39 -17.91 -9.77 -3.51
CA LEU A 39 -18.97 -10.57 -4.11
C LEU A 39 -19.24 -11.78 -3.23
N PHE A 40 -20.52 -12.11 -3.07
CA PHE A 40 -20.97 -13.29 -2.36
C PHE A 40 -21.57 -14.27 -3.35
N SER A 41 -21.25 -15.54 -3.19
CA SER A 41 -21.99 -16.63 -3.83
C SER A 41 -22.43 -17.57 -2.71
N VAL A 42 -23.68 -17.98 -2.75
CA VAL A 42 -24.32 -18.82 -1.74
C VAL A 42 -24.87 -20.04 -2.44
N LEU A 43 -24.62 -21.23 -1.90
CA LEU A 43 -25.24 -22.47 -2.34
C LEU A 43 -26.21 -22.93 -1.24
N GLY A 44 -27.51 -22.97 -1.55
CA GLY A 44 -28.51 -23.59 -0.68
C GLY A 44 -28.63 -25.08 -0.98
N PHE A 45 -28.41 -25.93 0.03
CA PHE A 45 -28.51 -27.39 -0.10
C PHE A 45 -28.87 -28.03 1.24
N THR A 46 -29.29 -29.30 1.21
CA THR A 46 -29.44 -30.15 2.40
C THR A 46 -28.22 -31.07 2.48
N PRO A 47 -27.40 -31.01 3.54
CA PRO A 47 -26.18 -31.82 3.64
C PRO A 47 -26.53 -33.31 3.77
N GLU A 48 -25.85 -34.16 2.98
CA GLU A 48 -25.87 -35.61 3.09
C GLU A 48 -24.49 -36.11 3.56
N GLU A 49 -24.46 -37.21 4.30
CA GLU A 49 -23.20 -37.79 4.81
C GLU A 49 -22.29 -38.23 3.65
N GLY A 50 -21.04 -37.76 3.67
CA GLY A 50 -20.04 -38.08 2.64
C GLY A 50 -20.03 -37.13 1.44
N ASP A 51 -20.93 -36.15 1.38
CA ASP A 51 -20.90 -35.13 0.33
C ASP A 51 -19.74 -34.15 0.51
N ILE A 52 -19.00 -33.91 -0.57
CA ILE A 52 -17.94 -32.92 -0.63
C ILE A 52 -18.40 -31.75 -1.48
N TYR A 53 -18.56 -30.58 -0.86
CA TYR A 53 -18.89 -29.34 -1.55
C TYR A 53 -17.66 -28.47 -1.71
N THR A 54 -17.39 -27.99 -2.92
CA THR A 54 -16.30 -27.04 -3.15
C THR A 54 -16.76 -25.79 -3.87
N CYS A 55 -16.14 -24.66 -3.53
CA CYS A 55 -16.29 -23.37 -4.19
C CYS A 55 -14.97 -23.02 -4.88
N THR A 56 -14.98 -22.91 -6.21
CA THR A 56 -13.82 -22.55 -7.02
C THR A 56 -13.98 -21.14 -7.58
N VAL A 57 -12.96 -20.32 -7.39
CA VAL A 57 -12.89 -18.94 -7.86
C VAL A 57 -11.81 -18.80 -8.91
N GLU A 58 -12.20 -18.38 -10.10
CA GLU A 58 -11.30 -18.00 -11.19
C GLU A 58 -11.29 -16.47 -11.33
N HIS A 59 -10.10 -15.89 -11.25
CA HIS A 59 -9.90 -14.45 -11.34
C HIS A 59 -8.54 -14.14 -11.95
N LYS A 60 -8.43 -13.08 -12.76
CA LYS A 60 -7.19 -12.79 -13.50
C LYS A 60 -5.98 -12.45 -12.62
N ALA A 61 -6.20 -12.06 -11.37
CA ALA A 61 -5.13 -11.80 -10.40
C ALA A 61 -4.61 -13.11 -9.76
N LEU A 62 -5.27 -14.24 -9.99
CA LEU A 62 -4.82 -15.54 -9.54
C LEU A 62 -4.07 -16.26 -10.67
N LEU A 63 -2.89 -16.79 -10.34
CA LEU A 63 -2.13 -17.63 -11.28
C LEU A 63 -2.84 -18.96 -11.57
N TRP A 64 -3.62 -19.46 -10.60
CA TRP A 64 -4.41 -20.69 -10.67
C TRP A 64 -5.77 -20.48 -10.00
N PRO A 65 -6.84 -21.19 -10.43
CA PRO A 65 -8.14 -21.13 -9.75
C PRO A 65 -8.01 -21.48 -8.26
N LEU A 66 -8.69 -20.72 -7.40
CA LEU A 66 -8.67 -20.95 -5.96
C LEU A 66 -9.91 -21.77 -5.55
N THR A 67 -9.69 -23.01 -5.14
CA THR A 67 -10.76 -23.92 -4.66
C THR A 67 -10.77 -24.00 -3.14
N ARG A 68 -11.96 -23.96 -2.53
CA ARG A 68 -12.19 -24.16 -1.10
C ARG A 68 -13.25 -25.22 -0.89
N GLU A 69 -12.94 -26.21 -0.06
CA GLU A 69 -13.87 -27.27 0.35
C GLU A 69 -14.60 -26.84 1.63
N LEU A 70 -15.92 -27.00 1.61
CA LEU A 70 -16.79 -26.86 2.76
C LEU A 70 -16.49 -28.05 3.67
N ASP A 71 -16.03 -27.76 4.90
CA ASP A 71 -15.69 -28.77 5.92
C ASP A 71 -14.37 -29.54 5.75
N GLY A 72 -13.40 -28.98 5.02
CA GLY A 72 -12.01 -29.42 5.17
C GLY A 72 -11.50 -29.19 6.60
N TYR A 73 -10.88 -30.21 7.21
CA TYR A 73 -10.08 -30.02 8.41
C TYR A 73 -8.74 -29.39 8.02
N TYR A 74 -8.51 -28.14 8.40
CA TYR A 74 -7.31 -27.42 8.02
C TYR A 74 -6.36 -27.30 9.21
N ALA A 75 -5.28 -28.06 9.17
CA ALA A 75 -4.11 -27.79 10.00
C ALA A 75 -3.29 -26.65 9.37
N HIS A 76 -2.97 -25.64 10.16
CA HIS A 76 -2.10 -24.54 9.76
C HIS A 76 -1.00 -24.39 10.81
N ARG A 77 0.24 -24.22 10.37
CA ARG A 77 1.37 -23.91 11.25
C ARG A 77 1.99 -22.60 10.80
N ARG A 78 2.17 -21.68 11.75
CA ARG A 78 2.79 -20.38 11.52
C ARG A 78 4.09 -20.29 12.29
N VAL A 79 5.19 -20.27 11.54
CA VAL A 79 6.53 -20.06 12.08
C VAL A 79 6.91 -18.60 11.88
N ARG A 80 7.19 -17.88 12.96
CA ARG A 80 7.72 -16.52 12.94
C ARG A 80 9.12 -16.52 13.54
N CYS A 81 10.07 -16.05 12.75
CA CYS A 81 11.41 -15.73 13.21
C CYS A 81 11.55 -14.22 13.31
N ALA A 82 11.96 -13.73 14.47
CA ALA A 82 12.47 -12.37 14.62
C ALA A 82 13.97 -12.48 14.88
N THR A 83 14.77 -11.68 14.18
CA THR A 83 16.20 -11.55 14.47
C THR A 83 16.51 -10.07 14.64
N TRP A 84 17.14 -9.72 15.75
CA TRP A 84 17.72 -8.41 15.98
C TRP A 84 19.22 -8.56 15.87
N ASP A 85 19.90 -7.55 15.32
CA ASP A 85 21.37 -7.40 15.30
C ASP A 85 22.22 -8.64 14.94
N MET A 86 21.60 -9.68 14.35
CA MET A 86 22.19 -10.97 13.99
C MET A 86 22.67 -11.84 15.18
N GLU A 87 22.58 -11.32 16.42
CA GLU A 87 22.95 -12.03 17.65
C GLU A 87 21.73 -12.55 18.41
N LYS A 88 20.62 -11.79 18.41
CA LYS A 88 19.40 -12.19 19.10
C LYS A 88 18.36 -12.71 18.11
N ALA A 89 17.79 -13.87 18.41
CA ALA A 89 16.71 -14.43 17.62
C ALA A 89 15.59 -14.98 18.51
N GLU A 90 14.36 -14.81 18.05
CA GLU A 90 13.16 -15.40 18.65
C GLU A 90 12.41 -16.22 17.61
N LEU A 91 12.02 -17.42 18.01
CA LEU A 91 11.15 -18.31 17.28
C LEU A 91 9.81 -18.38 18.01
N ILE A 92 8.74 -18.03 17.30
CA ILE A 92 7.37 -18.36 17.67
C ILE A 92 6.84 -19.36 16.66
N ASP A 93 6.42 -20.53 17.15
CA ASP A 93 5.87 -21.59 16.33
C ASP A 93 4.47 -21.95 16.82
N SER A 94 3.48 -21.49 16.07
CA SER A 94 2.05 -21.60 16.40
C SER A 94 1.37 -22.62 15.53
N SER A 95 0.66 -23.57 16.15
CA SER A 95 -0.12 -24.61 15.47
C SER A 95 -1.61 -24.36 15.65
N TYR A 96 -2.33 -24.43 14.53
CA TYR A 96 -3.74 -24.14 14.40
C TYR A 96 -4.47 -25.32 13.77
N PHE A 97 -5.70 -25.55 14.20
CA PHE A 97 -6.62 -26.47 13.57
C PHE A 97 -7.96 -25.75 13.38
N ASN A 98 -8.49 -25.71 12.15
CA ASN A 98 -9.71 -24.96 11.82
C ASN A 98 -9.69 -23.51 12.33
N LYS A 99 -8.55 -22.82 12.14
CA LYS A 99 -8.26 -21.45 12.59
C LYS A 99 -8.15 -21.26 14.11
N MET A 100 -8.32 -22.33 14.89
CA MET A 100 -8.18 -22.33 16.34
C MET A 100 -6.74 -22.69 16.71
N GLU A 101 -6.01 -21.78 17.34
CA GLU A 101 -4.68 -22.06 17.86
C GLU A 101 -4.79 -23.02 19.05
N TYR A 102 -4.10 -24.15 19.00
CA TYR A 102 -4.13 -25.12 20.10
C TYR A 102 -2.77 -25.25 20.79
N LEU A 103 -1.66 -24.89 20.13
CA LEU A 103 -0.33 -25.02 20.72
C LEU A 103 0.62 -23.95 20.17
N ARG A 104 1.44 -23.38 21.04
CA ARG A 104 2.51 -22.43 20.66
C ARG A 104 3.79 -22.71 21.39
N TYR A 105 4.91 -22.80 20.67
CA TYR A 105 6.24 -22.72 21.25
C TYR A 105 6.79 -21.30 21.21
N ASN A 106 7.43 -20.87 22.29
CA ASN A 106 8.17 -19.61 22.38
C ASN A 106 9.60 -19.91 22.85
N SER A 107 10.60 -19.58 22.01
CA SER A 107 12.02 -19.83 22.32
C SER A 107 12.59 -18.91 23.41
N THR A 108 12.07 -17.69 23.56
CA THR A 108 12.48 -16.74 24.62
C THR A 108 12.17 -17.31 26.00
N MET A 109 11.00 -17.94 26.12
CA MET A 109 10.58 -18.64 27.34
C MET A 109 11.02 -20.11 27.36
N ASN A 110 11.55 -20.62 26.25
CA ASN A 110 11.88 -22.02 25.98
C ASN A 110 10.77 -23.00 26.43
N LYS A 111 9.52 -22.71 26.05
CA LYS A 111 8.36 -23.49 26.50
C LYS A 111 7.21 -23.50 25.50
N PHE A 112 6.37 -24.51 25.61
CA PHE A 112 5.07 -24.62 24.98
C PHE A 112 3.98 -23.98 25.85
N THR A 113 3.05 -23.29 25.19
CA THR A 113 1.79 -22.83 25.76
C THR A 113 0.67 -23.55 25.01
N GLY A 114 -0.14 -24.28 25.76
CA GLY A 114 -1.32 -24.95 25.24
C GLY A 114 -2.53 -24.01 25.26
N TYR A 115 -3.39 -24.16 24.27
CA TYR A 115 -4.68 -23.50 24.21
C TYR A 115 -5.74 -24.58 24.00
N MET A 116 -6.88 -24.47 24.69
CA MET A 116 -7.93 -25.51 24.73
C MET A 116 -7.48 -26.77 25.46
N GLU A 117 -8.42 -27.65 25.77
CA GLU A 117 -8.18 -28.85 26.60
C GLU A 117 -7.06 -29.74 26.05
N TYR A 118 -7.16 -30.13 24.77
CA TYR A 118 -6.14 -30.94 24.10
C TYR A 118 -4.77 -30.24 24.06
N GLY A 119 -4.74 -28.95 23.76
CA GLY A 119 -3.51 -28.17 23.68
C GLY A 119 -2.82 -28.01 25.03
N LEU A 120 -3.58 -27.84 26.12
CA LEU A 120 -3.08 -27.76 27.49
C LEU A 120 -2.39 -29.06 27.90
N ALA A 121 -3.03 -30.21 27.66
CA ALA A 121 -2.46 -31.52 27.95
C ALA A 121 -1.16 -31.76 27.16
N LEU A 122 -1.18 -31.45 25.86
CA LEU A 122 -0.02 -31.60 24.99
C LEU A 122 1.14 -30.68 25.41
N ALA A 123 0.85 -29.43 25.79
CA ALA A 123 1.89 -28.50 26.25
C ALA A 123 2.52 -28.98 27.57
N GLU A 124 1.74 -29.54 28.49
CA GLU A 124 2.24 -30.11 29.74
C GLU A 124 3.19 -31.29 29.47
N GLU A 125 2.82 -32.19 28.56
CA GLU A 125 3.66 -33.31 28.13
C GLU A 125 4.97 -32.82 27.49
N LEU A 126 4.89 -31.95 26.49
CA LEU A 126 6.05 -31.46 25.75
C LEU A 126 7.01 -30.64 26.63
N ASN A 127 6.48 -29.89 27.60
CA ASN A 127 7.31 -29.12 28.53
C ASN A 127 8.04 -30.00 29.57
N ARG A 128 7.63 -31.25 29.75
CA ARG A 128 8.33 -32.21 30.62
C ARG A 128 9.50 -32.90 29.92
N ASP A 129 9.61 -32.79 28.60
CA ASP A 129 10.70 -33.38 27.82
C ASP A 129 11.82 -32.36 27.51
N PRO A 130 12.93 -32.36 28.27
CA PRO A 130 14.04 -31.45 28.04
C PRO A 130 14.83 -31.76 26.76
N ALA A 131 14.74 -32.96 26.19
CA ALA A 131 15.35 -33.27 24.90
C ALA A 131 14.56 -32.62 23.76
N TYR A 132 13.22 -32.68 23.83
CA TYR A 132 12.36 -32.04 22.85
C TYR A 132 12.46 -30.51 22.88
N LEU A 133 12.46 -29.90 24.08
CA LEU A 133 12.69 -28.45 24.21
C LEU A 133 14.04 -28.02 23.62
N ARG A 134 15.12 -28.79 23.86
CA ARG A 134 16.43 -28.54 23.24
C ARG A 134 16.39 -28.64 21.71
N ALA A 135 15.68 -29.62 21.16
CA ALA A 135 15.51 -29.74 19.72
C ALA A 135 14.76 -28.53 19.13
N MET A 136 13.69 -28.08 19.77
CA MET A 136 12.93 -26.90 19.35
C MET A 136 13.76 -25.60 19.45
N TYR A 137 14.55 -25.45 20.51
CA TYR A 137 15.48 -24.33 20.63
C TYR A 137 16.57 -24.37 19.55
N ALA A 138 17.09 -25.56 19.20
CA ALA A 138 18.05 -25.72 18.11
C ALA A 138 17.46 -25.35 16.73
N VAL A 139 16.14 -25.50 16.52
CA VAL A 139 15.46 -24.99 15.32
C VAL A 139 15.58 -23.47 15.25
N MET A 140 15.39 -22.75 16.36
CA MET A 140 15.57 -21.29 16.38
C MET A 140 17.01 -20.91 15.99
N GLU A 141 18.01 -21.50 16.64
CA GLU A 141 19.43 -21.23 16.36
C GLU A 141 19.81 -21.52 14.91
N ARG A 142 19.37 -22.65 14.36
CA ARG A 142 19.76 -23.05 13.00
C ARG A 142 18.91 -22.39 11.93
N TYR A 143 17.62 -22.20 12.16
CA TYR A 143 16.69 -21.71 11.15
C TYR A 143 16.62 -20.19 11.18
N CYS A 144 16.19 -19.59 12.31
CA CYS A 144 15.97 -18.15 12.39
C CYS A 144 17.27 -17.37 12.20
N ARG A 145 18.36 -17.79 12.87
CA ARG A 145 19.66 -17.09 12.76
C ARG A 145 20.27 -17.23 11.37
N TYR A 146 20.22 -18.42 10.77
CA TYR A 146 20.74 -18.66 9.41
C TYR A 146 20.02 -17.80 8.38
N TYR A 147 18.69 -17.77 8.41
CA TYR A 147 17.94 -16.96 7.44
C TYR A 147 18.07 -15.47 7.68
N GLY A 148 18.17 -15.04 8.94
CA GLY A 148 18.60 -13.69 9.27
C GLY A 148 19.92 -13.37 8.57
N LEU A 149 20.99 -14.10 8.86
CA LEU A 149 22.34 -13.90 8.28
C LEU A 149 22.35 -13.94 6.75
N LYS A 150 21.64 -14.89 6.17
CA LYS A 150 21.63 -15.09 4.71
C LYS A 150 20.84 -14.01 3.99
N TYR A 151 19.68 -13.60 4.50
CA TYR A 151 18.78 -12.70 3.77
C TYR A 151 18.88 -11.24 4.21
N TYR A 152 19.31 -10.93 5.43
CA TYR A 152 19.44 -9.56 5.92
C TYR A 152 20.20 -8.62 4.97
N PRO A 153 21.36 -9.00 4.39
CA PRO A 153 22.07 -8.15 3.43
C PRO A 153 21.25 -7.82 2.17
N HIS A 154 20.30 -8.69 1.81
CA HIS A 154 19.45 -8.53 0.64
C HIS A 154 18.14 -7.78 0.94
N VAL A 155 17.70 -7.76 2.20
CA VAL A 155 16.45 -7.08 2.63
C VAL A 155 16.68 -5.76 3.36
N ASN A 156 17.92 -5.44 3.77
CA ASN A 156 18.30 -4.12 4.29
C ASN A 156 18.45 -3.07 3.16
N LYS A 157 17.49 -3.07 2.24
CA LYS A 157 17.38 -2.06 1.19
C LYS A 157 16.85 -0.78 1.82
N ARG A 158 17.25 0.37 1.28
CA ARG A 158 16.64 1.66 1.59
C ARG A 158 16.27 2.30 0.27
N VAL A 159 15.00 2.64 0.10
CA VAL A 159 14.48 3.27 -1.12
C VAL A 159 13.93 4.63 -0.75
N GLN A 160 14.42 5.65 -1.43
CA GLN A 160 14.02 7.03 -1.19
C GLN A 160 12.58 7.25 -1.69
N PRO A 161 11.72 7.96 -0.94
CA PRO A 161 10.38 8.29 -1.39
C PRO A 161 10.38 9.21 -2.60
N GLU A 162 9.45 8.97 -3.53
CA GLU A 162 9.03 9.99 -4.48
C GLU A 162 8.03 10.93 -3.79
N VAL A 163 8.38 12.21 -3.68
CA VAL A 163 7.57 13.19 -2.94
C VAL A 163 6.86 14.15 -3.88
N GLN A 164 5.54 14.25 -3.75
CA GLN A 164 4.69 15.13 -4.53
C GLN A 164 3.88 16.05 -3.61
N LEU A 165 3.91 17.36 -3.90
CA LEU A 165 3.02 18.34 -3.26
C LEU A 165 1.89 18.71 -4.22
N LYS A 166 0.64 18.68 -3.74
CA LYS A 166 -0.56 19.02 -4.52
C LYS A 166 -1.46 19.96 -3.73
N LEU A 167 -2.02 20.95 -4.43
CA LEU A 167 -3.14 21.74 -3.92
C LEU A 167 -4.43 20.97 -4.17
N ILE A 168 -5.06 20.49 -3.10
CA ILE A 168 -6.29 19.71 -3.17
C ILE A 168 -7.52 20.62 -3.13
N LYS A 169 -7.42 21.75 -2.41
CA LYS A 169 -8.49 22.74 -2.30
C LYS A 169 -7.94 24.16 -2.31
N GLN A 170 -8.48 25.02 -3.18
CA GLN A 170 -8.14 26.44 -3.19
C GLN A 170 -8.79 27.17 -2.00
N ALA A 171 -8.11 28.21 -1.49
CA ALA A 171 -8.72 29.10 -0.52
C ALA A 171 -9.89 29.87 -1.17
N SER A 172 -10.99 30.02 -0.43
CA SER A 172 -12.17 30.76 -0.90
C SER A 172 -12.78 31.57 0.23
N GLY A 173 -12.43 32.86 0.30
CA GLY A 173 -12.93 33.78 1.31
C GLY A 173 -12.58 33.32 2.73
N ARG A 174 -13.56 32.75 3.44
CA ARG A 174 -13.40 32.21 4.81
C ARG A 174 -13.00 30.73 4.85
N HIS A 175 -12.88 30.05 3.71
CA HIS A 175 -12.48 28.64 3.65
C HIS A 175 -10.97 28.51 3.42
N PRO A 176 -10.26 27.71 4.25
CA PRO A 176 -8.82 27.51 4.11
C PRO A 176 -8.48 26.74 2.83
N ALA A 177 -7.26 26.94 2.33
CA ALA A 177 -6.66 26.08 1.33
C ALA A 177 -6.22 24.76 1.98
N MET A 178 -6.16 23.70 1.18
CA MET A 178 -5.68 22.39 1.62
C MET A 178 -4.56 21.92 0.70
N LEU A 179 -3.36 21.76 1.27
CA LEU A 179 -2.20 21.16 0.62
C LEU A 179 -2.05 19.72 1.05
N MET A 180 -1.50 18.89 0.17
CA MET A 180 -1.18 17.49 0.44
C MET A 180 0.26 17.23 0.02
N CYS A 181 1.04 16.68 0.94
CA CYS A 181 2.37 16.13 0.72
C CYS A 181 2.23 14.60 0.70
N SER A 182 2.60 13.97 -0.41
CA SER A 182 2.56 12.52 -0.57
C SER A 182 3.96 11.99 -0.80
N ALA A 183 4.33 10.94 -0.07
CA ALA A 183 5.55 10.17 -0.27
C ALA A 183 5.18 8.76 -0.74
N TYR A 184 5.71 8.34 -1.89
CA TYR A 184 5.40 7.05 -2.53
C TYR A 184 6.63 6.16 -2.63
N ASP A 185 6.40 4.85 -2.82
CA ASP A 185 7.38 3.85 -3.23
C ASP A 185 8.64 3.77 -2.34
N PHE A 186 8.48 4.08 -1.04
CA PHE A 186 9.61 4.11 -0.11
C PHE A 186 9.73 2.85 0.73
N TYR A 187 10.93 2.61 1.23
CA TYR A 187 11.21 1.51 2.15
C TYR A 187 12.43 1.85 3.02
N PRO A 188 12.41 1.60 4.34
CA PRO A 188 11.39 0.88 5.14
C PRO A 188 10.16 1.73 5.52
N LYS A 189 9.16 1.10 6.16
CA LYS A 189 7.87 1.73 6.55
C LYS A 189 7.99 3.05 7.31
N ALA A 190 9.00 3.18 8.17
CA ALA A 190 9.10 4.32 9.08
C ALA A 190 9.50 5.60 8.34
N ILE A 191 8.57 6.55 8.23
CA ILE A 191 8.73 7.87 7.62
C ILE A 191 8.10 8.94 8.51
N ARG A 192 8.61 10.18 8.47
CA ARG A 192 7.96 11.34 9.08
C ARG A 192 7.79 12.45 8.06
N LEU A 193 6.56 12.92 7.90
CA LEU A 193 6.18 14.04 7.05
C LEU A 193 5.81 15.23 7.95
N THR A 194 6.53 16.34 7.81
CA THR A 194 6.37 17.53 8.65
C THR A 194 6.13 18.76 7.78
N TRP A 195 5.07 19.51 8.05
CA TRP A 195 4.84 20.79 7.38
C TRP A 195 5.68 21.89 8.01
N LEU A 196 6.33 22.67 7.15
CA LEU A 196 7.09 23.86 7.54
C LEU A 196 6.43 25.10 6.95
N LYS A 197 6.29 26.13 7.78
CA LYS A 197 5.89 27.48 7.39
C LYS A 197 7.01 28.45 7.76
N ASP A 198 7.61 29.07 6.75
CA ASP A 198 8.78 29.94 6.88
C ASP A 198 9.92 29.27 7.68
N GLY A 199 10.09 27.96 7.45
CA GLY A 199 11.09 27.12 8.12
C GLY A 199 10.72 26.66 9.53
N LYS A 200 9.56 27.04 10.06
CA LYS A 200 9.07 26.59 11.38
C LYS A 200 8.05 25.47 11.22
N GLU A 201 8.17 24.45 12.05
CA GLU A 201 7.23 23.33 12.08
C GLU A 201 5.82 23.78 12.46
N VAL A 202 4.83 23.26 11.72
CA VAL A 202 3.40 23.48 11.95
C VAL A 202 2.76 22.15 12.33
N THR A 203 2.13 22.11 13.49
CA THR A 203 1.42 20.93 14.00
C THR A 203 -0.09 21.13 14.11
N SER A 204 -0.55 22.39 14.17
CA SER A 204 -1.98 22.72 14.11
C SER A 204 -2.51 22.51 12.70
N ASP A 205 -3.74 22.03 12.58
CA ASP A 205 -4.45 21.92 11.29
C ASP A 205 -3.74 20.99 10.27
N VAL A 206 -2.95 20.04 10.80
CA VAL A 206 -2.28 18.98 10.05
C VAL A 206 -3.01 17.66 10.29
N THR A 207 -3.28 16.93 9.21
CA THR A 207 -3.82 15.57 9.26
C THR A 207 -2.97 14.63 8.42
N SER A 208 -2.53 13.51 9.00
CA SER A 208 -1.71 12.52 8.30
C SER A 208 -2.44 11.19 8.20
N SER A 209 -2.30 10.52 7.06
CA SER A 209 -2.75 9.13 6.91
C SER A 209 -1.78 8.19 7.61
N GLU A 210 -2.27 7.02 8.03
CA GLU A 210 -1.38 5.91 8.36
C GLU A 210 -0.56 5.49 7.12
N GLU A 211 0.61 4.86 7.33
CA GLU A 211 1.41 4.38 6.21
C GLU A 211 0.77 3.13 5.60
N MET A 212 0.51 3.19 4.30
CA MET A 212 -0.17 2.16 3.54
C MET A 212 0.86 1.34 2.75
N ALA A 213 0.64 0.03 2.64
CA ALA A 213 1.47 -0.83 1.79
C ALA A 213 0.92 -0.82 0.36
N ASP A 214 1.80 -0.63 -0.63
CA ASP A 214 1.42 -0.47 -2.05
C ASP A 214 1.12 -1.81 -2.76
N GLY A 215 1.20 -2.93 -2.02
CA GLY A 215 0.96 -4.28 -2.52
C GLY A 215 2.19 -4.94 -3.15
N ASP A 216 3.30 -4.22 -3.28
CA ASP A 216 4.58 -4.65 -3.87
C ASP A 216 5.78 -4.50 -2.90
N TRP A 217 5.49 -4.49 -1.58
CA TRP A 217 6.41 -4.33 -0.44
C TRP A 217 6.94 -2.92 -0.19
N TYR A 218 6.56 -1.93 -1.00
CA TYR A 218 6.81 -0.53 -0.72
C TYR A 218 5.65 0.10 0.06
N TYR A 219 5.90 1.32 0.55
CA TYR A 219 4.97 2.07 1.37
C TYR A 219 4.71 3.44 0.76
N GLN A 220 3.51 3.95 1.05
CA GLN A 220 3.12 5.33 0.82
C GLN A 220 2.57 5.98 2.09
N SER A 221 2.70 7.31 2.19
CA SER A 221 2.18 8.11 3.29
C SER A 221 1.81 9.52 2.81
N HIS A 222 0.73 10.08 3.38
CA HIS A 222 0.22 11.39 3.01
C HIS A 222 0.04 12.26 4.25
N SER A 223 0.38 13.54 4.14
CA SER A 223 0.08 14.55 5.14
C SER A 223 -0.60 15.75 4.49
N HIS A 224 -1.61 16.28 5.15
CA HIS A 224 -2.42 17.40 4.69
C HIS A 224 -2.25 18.57 5.63
N LEU A 225 -2.21 19.78 5.07
CA LEU A 225 -2.19 21.03 5.81
C LEU A 225 -3.37 21.89 5.38
N GLU A 226 -4.25 22.20 6.32
CA GLU A 226 -5.23 23.27 6.16
C GLU A 226 -4.61 24.60 6.58
N TYR A 227 -4.61 25.58 5.69
CA TYR A 227 -4.03 26.89 6.01
C TYR A 227 -4.68 28.02 5.22
N MET A 228 -4.58 29.24 5.77
CA MET A 228 -4.95 30.48 5.10
C MET A 228 -3.71 31.07 4.44
N PRO A 229 -3.58 31.06 3.10
CA PRO A 229 -2.40 31.57 2.43
C PRO A 229 -2.24 33.07 2.69
N LYS A 230 -1.03 33.50 3.09
CA LYS A 230 -0.67 34.93 3.09
C LYS A 230 0.44 35.19 2.07
N SER A 231 0.45 36.41 1.56
CA SER A 231 1.45 36.85 0.57
C SER A 231 2.86 36.74 1.16
N GLY A 232 3.75 36.05 0.45
CA GLY A 232 5.17 35.89 0.83
C GLY A 232 5.48 34.74 1.78
N GLU A 233 4.47 33.99 2.24
CA GLU A 233 4.71 32.81 3.09
C GLU A 233 5.31 31.65 2.28
N LYS A 234 6.33 31.02 2.84
CA LYS A 234 6.96 29.84 2.26
C LYS A 234 6.43 28.59 2.97
N ILE A 235 5.72 27.74 2.22
CA ILE A 235 5.27 26.45 2.72
C ILE A 235 6.17 25.35 2.15
N SER A 236 6.57 24.40 2.99
CA SER A 236 7.37 23.26 2.57
C SER A 236 6.93 21.99 3.31
N CYS A 237 7.18 20.83 2.70
CA CYS A 237 7.07 19.52 3.34
C CYS A 237 8.48 18.99 3.61
N MET A 238 8.80 18.76 4.88
CA MET A 238 10.03 18.11 5.31
C MET A 238 9.78 16.61 5.48
N VAL A 239 10.68 15.81 4.92
CA VAL A 239 10.58 14.35 4.91
C VAL A 239 11.80 13.75 5.58
N GLU A 240 11.56 12.93 6.59
CA GLU A 240 12.57 12.15 7.29
C GLU A 240 12.33 10.67 7.07
N HIS A 241 13.35 10.01 6.53
CA HIS A 241 13.28 8.60 6.18
C HIS A 241 14.69 8.00 6.21
N ALA A 242 14.82 6.73 6.57
CA ALA A 242 16.11 6.06 6.79
C ALA A 242 17.01 6.02 5.54
N SER A 243 16.45 6.21 4.34
CA SER A 243 17.19 6.31 3.08
C SER A 243 17.96 7.62 2.90
N PHE A 244 17.62 8.65 3.66
CA PHE A 244 18.29 9.95 3.59
C PHE A 244 19.37 10.07 4.66
N SER A 245 20.46 10.75 4.35
CA SER A 245 21.50 11.10 5.34
C SER A 245 21.09 12.27 6.24
N LYS A 246 20.14 13.10 5.77
CA LYS A 246 19.54 14.23 6.47
C LYS A 246 18.09 14.40 5.99
N SER A 247 17.27 15.15 6.71
CA SER A 247 15.92 15.46 6.24
C SER A 247 15.92 16.17 4.88
N MET A 248 14.92 15.87 4.06
CA MET A 248 14.74 16.48 2.73
C MET A 248 13.57 17.46 2.77
N ILE A 249 13.74 18.66 2.22
CA ILE A 249 12.72 19.72 2.22
C ILE A 249 12.22 19.93 0.79
N TYR A 250 10.91 19.83 0.62
CA TYR A 250 10.21 20.02 -0.64
C TYR A 250 9.34 21.26 -0.56
N ASP A 251 9.75 22.32 -1.27
CA ASP A 251 9.05 23.60 -1.25
C ASP A 251 7.78 23.56 -2.08
N TRP A 252 6.67 24.04 -1.51
CA TRP A 252 5.45 24.29 -2.26
C TRP A 252 5.67 25.46 -3.20
N ASN A 253 5.77 25.16 -4.49
CA ASN A 253 5.70 26.17 -5.52
C ASN A 253 4.28 26.15 -6.11
N PRO A 254 3.49 27.23 -5.96
CA PRO A 254 2.16 27.35 -6.59
C PRO A 254 2.22 27.46 -8.13
N GLY A 255 3.32 27.02 -8.75
CA GLY A 255 3.65 27.20 -10.15
C GLY A 255 2.65 26.54 -11.09
N LEU A 256 1.74 27.38 -11.62
CA LEU A 256 0.91 27.24 -12.82
C LEU A 256 0.41 25.81 -13.07
N SER A 257 -0.85 25.60 -12.70
CA SER A 257 -1.66 24.51 -13.26
C SER A 257 -1.41 24.40 -14.78
N GLY A 258 -1.34 23.18 -15.32
CA GLY A 258 -1.01 22.95 -16.74
C GLY A 258 -1.86 23.76 -17.74
N LEU A 259 -3.02 24.25 -17.30
CA LEU A 259 -3.92 25.12 -18.05
C LEU A 259 -3.36 26.54 -18.29
N GLU A 260 -2.60 27.09 -17.36
CA GLU A 260 -2.05 28.46 -17.48
C GLU A 260 -0.76 28.49 -18.30
N LYS A 261 0.05 27.42 -18.27
CA LYS A 261 1.19 27.24 -19.19
C LYS A 261 0.74 27.20 -20.66
N GLY A 262 -0.41 26.56 -20.93
CA GLY A 262 -1.01 26.54 -22.27
C GLY A 262 -1.47 27.93 -22.73
N LYS A 263 -2.07 28.73 -21.85
CA LYS A 263 -2.52 30.11 -22.17
C LYS A 263 -1.34 31.05 -22.47
N ILE A 264 -0.24 30.93 -21.72
CA ILE A 264 0.97 31.73 -21.95
C ILE A 264 1.64 31.34 -23.29
N ALA A 265 1.69 30.04 -23.61
CA ALA A 265 2.25 29.56 -24.87
C ALA A 265 1.43 30.06 -26.09
N VAL A 266 0.10 30.00 -26.03
CA VAL A 266 -0.77 30.52 -27.10
C VAL A 266 -0.62 32.05 -27.24
N GLY A 267 -0.57 32.78 -26.12
CA GLY A 267 -0.35 34.23 -26.13
C GLY A 267 0.97 34.64 -26.78
N ALA A 268 2.06 33.93 -26.48
CA ALA A 268 3.37 34.15 -27.09
C ALA A 268 3.37 33.87 -28.60
N CYS A 269 2.72 32.80 -29.06
CA CYS A 269 2.61 32.48 -30.49
C CYS A 269 1.82 33.56 -31.26
N VAL A 270 0.71 34.05 -30.71
CA VAL A 270 -0.09 35.12 -31.35
C VAL A 270 0.69 36.43 -31.44
N LEU A 271 1.43 36.81 -30.39
CA LEU A 271 2.27 38.01 -30.42
C LEU A 271 3.40 37.92 -31.46
N MET A 272 4.05 36.77 -31.58
CA MET A 272 5.11 36.55 -32.58
C MET A 272 4.56 36.60 -34.01
N LEU A 273 3.38 36.01 -34.25
CA LEU A 273 2.70 36.10 -35.55
C LEU A 273 2.25 37.53 -35.87
N GLY A 274 1.77 38.28 -34.87
CA GLY A 274 1.41 39.70 -35.05
C GLY A 274 2.61 40.58 -35.39
N MET A 275 3.74 40.40 -34.71
CA MET A 275 4.96 41.16 -34.99
C MET A 275 5.54 40.86 -36.37
N THR A 276 5.56 39.59 -36.79
CA THR A 276 6.05 39.20 -38.13
C THR A 276 5.17 39.77 -39.24
N ALA A 277 3.84 39.73 -39.09
CA ALA A 277 2.91 40.34 -40.03
C ALA A 277 3.08 41.88 -40.10
N ALA A 278 3.26 42.55 -38.96
CA ALA A 278 3.48 43.99 -38.91
C ALA A 278 4.79 44.39 -39.59
N VAL A 279 5.88 43.66 -39.34
CA VAL A 279 7.18 43.89 -39.99
C VAL A 279 7.09 43.66 -41.50
N ALA A 280 6.47 42.56 -41.93
CA ALA A 280 6.27 42.28 -43.35
C ALA A 280 5.41 43.37 -44.03
N GLY A 281 4.34 43.82 -43.37
CA GLY A 281 3.51 44.93 -43.84
C GLY A 281 4.29 46.24 -43.96
N LEU A 282 5.15 46.55 -43.00
CA LEU A 282 6.02 47.73 -43.02
C LEU A 282 7.06 47.67 -44.14
N ILE A 283 7.65 46.50 -44.39
CA ILE A 283 8.58 46.27 -45.50
C ILE A 283 7.85 46.40 -46.85
N TYR A 284 6.66 45.81 -46.98
CA TYR A 284 5.84 45.92 -48.19
C TYR A 284 5.42 47.36 -48.46
N HIS A 285 4.96 48.09 -47.44
CA HIS A 285 4.61 49.50 -47.54
C HIS A 285 5.83 50.34 -47.95
N ARG A 286 7.00 50.14 -47.31
CA ARG A 286 8.24 50.82 -47.70
C ARG A 286 8.69 50.47 -49.12
N LYS A 287 8.49 49.25 -49.60
CA LYS A 287 8.78 48.86 -50.99
C LYS A 287 7.80 49.49 -51.98
N LYS A 288 6.52 49.56 -51.65
CA LYS A 288 5.46 50.09 -52.52
C LYS A 288 5.53 51.62 -52.67
N TYR A 289 5.92 52.34 -51.61
CA TYR A 289 5.94 53.80 -51.59
C TYR A 289 7.34 54.43 -51.69
N LYS A 290 8.39 53.64 -51.95
CA LYS A 290 9.74 54.15 -52.27
C LYS A 290 9.91 54.65 -53.72
N GLY A 291 8.88 54.55 -54.55
CA GLY A 291 8.90 54.99 -55.95
C GLY A 291 8.06 56.24 -56.24
N GLN A 292 7.91 57.16 -55.29
CA GLN A 292 7.03 58.33 -55.47
C GLN A 292 7.66 59.70 -55.12
N TRP A 293 9.00 59.81 -55.21
CA TRP A 293 9.74 61.08 -55.19
C TRP A 293 11.02 61.02 -56.04
N GLU A 294 10.90 60.59 -57.31
CA GLU A 294 11.78 61.04 -58.40
C GLU A 294 10.90 61.65 -59.50
#